data_AF-A0A3G5SZU9-F1
#
_entry.id   AF-A0A3G5SZU9-F1
#
_cell.length_a   1.000
_cell.length_b   1.000
_cell.length_c   1.000
_cell.angle_alpha   90.00
_cell.angle_beta   90.00
_cell.angle_gamma   90.00
#
_symmetry.space_group_name_H-M   'P 1'
#
loop_
_entity.id
_entity.type
_entity.pdbx_description
1 polymer ?
#
loop_
_entity_poly.entity_id
_entity_poly.type
_entity_poly.pdbx_seq_one_letter_code
_entity_poly.pdbx_strand_id
1 'polypeptide(L)' 'MRYHQVVGEEAWTLSRQLGDGLRELRFSCEGVHRRVTYYLHPEKRAITLTTFRKQRQSERHEVERARKAMRRDRERRR' A
#
# COMPACT_ATOMS: atom_id res chain seq x y z
N MET A 1 -10.20 -12.60 20.59
CA MET A 1 -9.73 -11.93 19.35
C MET A 1 -10.50 -10.62 19.22
N ARG A 2 -9.96 -9.52 19.74
CA ARG A 2 -10.71 -8.29 20.02
C ARG A 2 -10.34 -7.22 18.99
N TYR A 3 -11.26 -6.94 18.06
CA TYR A 3 -11.23 -5.76 17.21
C TYR A 3 -11.70 -4.56 18.04
N HIS A 4 -10.78 -3.93 18.77
CA HIS A 4 -10.99 -2.64 19.44
C HIS A 4 -9.91 -1.71 18.84
N GLN A 5 -10.15 -0.46 18.44
CA GLN A 5 -11.28 0.43 18.59
C GLN A 5 -11.02 1.60 17.63
N VAL A 6 -12.12 2.22 17.20
CA VAL A 6 -12.22 3.30 16.22
C VAL A 6 -11.39 4.52 16.60
N VAL A 7 -10.57 5.01 15.67
CA VAL A 7 -10.00 6.36 15.68
C VAL A 7 -10.39 7.03 14.36
N GLY A 8 -11.35 7.95 14.41
CA GLY A 8 -11.69 8.88 13.34
C GLY A 8 -12.56 8.33 12.22
N GLU A 9 -13.71 8.97 12.03
CA GLU A 9 -14.65 8.84 10.90
C GLU A 9 -14.01 9.25 9.57
N GLU A 10 -13.07 8.48 9.05
CA GLU A 10 -12.77 8.46 7.62
C GLU A 10 -13.20 7.09 7.10
N ALA A 11 -14.09 7.03 6.11
CA ALA A 11 -14.46 5.78 5.46
C ALA A 11 -13.18 5.01 5.02
N TRP A 12 -12.80 3.98 5.78
CA TRP A 12 -11.52 3.28 5.57
C TRP A 12 -11.63 2.37 4.35
N THR A 13 -11.26 2.88 3.18
CA THR A 13 -11.01 1.98 2.04
C THR A 13 -9.79 1.12 2.37
N LEU A 14 -9.98 -0.21 2.45
CA LEU A 14 -8.90 -1.17 2.70
C LEU A 14 -7.80 -1.10 1.64
N SER A 15 -8.15 -0.69 0.42
CA SER A 15 -7.21 -0.46 -0.67
C SER A 15 -7.46 0.87 -1.36
N ARG A 16 -6.41 1.61 -1.67
CA ARG A 16 -6.47 2.87 -2.43
C ARG A 16 -5.68 2.77 -3.73
N GLN A 17 -6.18 3.31 -4.84
CA GLN A 17 -5.39 3.47 -6.06
C GLN A 17 -4.45 4.67 -5.96
N LEU A 18 -3.21 4.51 -6.42
CA LEU A 18 -2.16 5.55 -6.42
C LEU A 18 -1.76 6.00 -7.84
N GLY A 19 -2.50 5.53 -8.86
CA GLY A 19 -2.22 5.75 -10.28
C GLY A 19 -1.32 4.66 -10.89
N ASP A 20 -1.33 4.55 -12.23
CA ASP A 20 -0.44 3.66 -13.02
C ASP A 20 -0.51 2.17 -12.67
N GLY A 21 -1.63 1.72 -12.12
CA GLY A 21 -1.82 0.35 -11.64
C GLY A 21 -1.17 0.07 -10.27
N LEU A 22 -0.56 1.08 -9.64
CA LEU A 22 -0.08 1.01 -8.26
C LEU A 22 -1.25 1.17 -7.28
N ARG A 23 -1.26 0.33 -6.25
CA ARG A 23 -2.27 0.31 -5.20
C ARG A 23 -1.61 0.29 -3.83
N GLU A 24 -2.34 0.76 -2.83
CA GLU A 24 -1.93 0.77 -1.43
C GLU A 24 -2.95 -0.01 -0.60
N LEU A 25 -2.49 -1.02 0.13
CA LEU A 25 -3.23 -1.69 1.18
C LEU A 25 -3.07 -0.90 2.49
N ARG A 26 -4.19 -0.60 3.15
CA ARG A 26 -4.28 0.20 4.37
C ARG A 26 -4.72 -0.68 5.53
N PHE A 27 -3.88 -0.86 6.53
CA PHE A 27 -4.23 -1.63 7.74
C PHE A 27 -3.53 -1.08 8.98
N SER A 28 -3.98 -1.53 10.14
CA SER A 28 -3.33 -1.31 11.43
C SER A 28 -2.81 -2.64 11.95
N CYS A 29 -1.59 -2.67 12.45
CA CYS A 29 -1.02 -3.84 13.12
C CYS A 29 -0.32 -3.35 14.38
N GLU A 30 -0.69 -3.93 15.53
CA GLU A 30 -0.19 -3.55 16.88
C GLU A 30 -0.38 -2.05 17.19
N GLY A 31 -1.54 -1.49 16.83
CA GLY A 31 -1.82 -0.06 17.02
C GLY A 31 -1.06 0.88 16.07
N VAL A 32 -0.25 0.35 15.16
CA VAL A 32 0.50 1.13 14.17
C VAL A 32 -0.18 1.05 12.82
N HIS A 33 -0.58 2.20 12.27
CA HIS A 33 -1.05 2.30 10.88
C HIS A 33 0.10 2.00 9.92
N ARG A 34 -0.04 0.93 9.16
CA ARG A 34 0.91 0.47 8.14
C ARG A 34 0.29 0.57 6.76
N ARG A 35 1.15 0.69 5.76
CA ARG A 35 0.81 0.67 4.34
C ARG A 35 1.67 -0.35 3.63
N VAL A 36 1.08 -1.06 2.68
CA VAL A 36 1.80 -1.94 1.75
C VAL A 36 1.41 -1.53 0.35
N THR A 37 2.39 -1.20 -0.48
CA THR A 37 2.14 -0.91 -1.89
C THR A 37 2.23 -2.20 -2.71
N TYR A 38 1.36 -2.32 -3.71
CA TYR A 38 1.29 -3.50 -4.55
C TYR A 38 0.77 -3.15 -5.95
N TYR A 39 0.98 -4.06 -6.90
CA TYR A 39 0.28 -4.04 -8.19
C TYR A 39 -0.32 -5.42 -8.48
N LEU A 40 -1.31 -5.46 -9.36
CA LEU A 40 -1.92 -6.71 -9.82
C LEU A 40 -1.22 -7.17 -11.11
N HIS A 41 -0.64 -8.35 -11.06
CA HIS A 41 -0.08 -9.05 -12.22
C HIS A 41 -1.22 -9.72 -13.02
N PRO A 42 -1.12 -9.83 -14.36
CA PRO A 42 -2.14 -10.50 -15.19
C PRO A 42 -2.52 -11.91 -14.73
N GLU A 43 -1.57 -12.65 -14.14
CA GLU A 43 -1.77 -13.99 -13.57
C GLU A 43 -2.55 -14.01 -12.24
N LYS A 44 -3.37 -13.00 -11.96
CA LYS A 44 -4.15 -12.86 -10.71
C LYS A 44 -3.29 -12.86 -9.44
N ARG A 45 -2.04 -12.38 -9.52
CA ARG A 45 -1.13 -12.25 -8.38
C ARG A 45 -1.04 -10.81 -7.91
N ALA A 46 -1.13 -10.59 -6.60
CA ALA A 46 -0.79 -9.29 -6.00
C ALA A 46 0.70 -9.26 -5.67
N ILE A 47 1.46 -8.42 -6.36
CA ILE A 47 2.90 -8.28 -6.10
C ILE A 47 3.12 -7.11 -5.15
N THR A 48 3.56 -7.42 -3.93
CA THR A 48 3.91 -6.43 -2.91
C THR A 48 5.27 -5.81 -3.20
N LEU A 49 5.41 -4.50 -3.00
CA LEU A 49 6.58 -3.73 -3.41
C LEU A 49 7.31 -3.12 -2.22
N THR A 50 6.61 -2.29 -1.44
CA THR A 50 7.17 -1.60 -0.28
C THR A 50 6.19 -1.58 0.88
N THR A 51 6.71 -1.52 2.10
CA THR A 51 5.94 -1.23 3.30
C THR A 51 6.48 0.00 4.01
N PHE A 52 5.60 0.75 4.67
CA PHE A 52 5.95 1.89 5.52
C PHE A 52 4.88 2.10 6.60
N ARG A 53 5.29 2.76 7.70
CA ARG A 53 4.38 3.27 8.73
C ARG A 53 3.80 4.60 8.27
N LYS A 54 2.51 4.84 8.49
CA LYS A 54 1.92 6.17 8.27
C LYS A 54 2.54 7.16 9.25
N GLN A 55 3.31 8.13 8.75
CA GLN A 55 3.93 9.17 9.57
C GLN A 55 3.30 10.56 9.36
N ARG A 56 2.81 10.85 8.15
CA ARG A 56 2.20 12.14 7.77
C ARG A 56 0.99 11.92 6.87
N GLN A 57 0.25 12.98 6.53
CA GLN A 57 -0.86 12.90 5.57
C GLN A 57 -0.40 12.77 4.11
N SER A 58 0.85 13.12 3.80
CA SER A 58 1.39 13.09 2.44
C SER A 58 2.72 12.34 2.40
N GLU A 59 2.71 11.15 1.82
CA GLU A 59 3.85 10.21 1.78
C GLU A 59 4.39 10.06 0.35
N ARG A 60 4.59 11.20 -0.34
CA ARG A 60 5.00 11.25 -1.77
C ARG A 60 6.27 10.46 -2.04
N HIS A 61 7.27 10.55 -1.16
CA HIS A 61 8.52 9.79 -1.29
C HIS A 61 8.28 8.28 -1.26
N GLU A 62 7.34 7.81 -0.44
CA GLU A 62 6.99 6.38 -0.36
C GLU A 62 6.28 5.90 -1.63
N VAL A 63 5.38 6.73 -2.17
CA VAL A 63 4.72 6.46 -3.46
C VAL A 63 5.74 6.41 -4.59
N GLU A 64 6.70 7.33 -4.63
CA GLU A 64 7.76 7.33 -5.64
C GLU A 64 8.67 6.10 -5.52
N ARG A 65 9.05 5.73 -4.29
CA ARG A 65 9.80 4.50 -3.99
C ARG A 65 9.05 3.27 -4.49
N ALA A 66 7.74 3.20 -4.24
CA ALA A 66 6.89 2.12 -4.73
C ALA A 66 6.81 2.09 -6.27
N ARG A 67 6.70 3.24 -6.93
CA ARG A 67 6.72 3.32 -8.41
C ARG A 67 8.05 2.82 -8.98
N LYS A 68 9.19 3.19 -8.38
CA LYS A 68 10.51 2.69 -8.77
C LYS A 68 10.60 1.16 -8.61
N ALA A 69 10.12 0.63 -7.49
CA ALA A 69 10.06 -0.81 -7.24
C ALA A 69 9.18 -1.54 -8.26
N MET A 70 8.00 -0.98 -8.59
CA MET A 70 7.10 -1.55 -9.59
C MET A 70 7.73 -1.64 -10.97
N ARG A 71 8.42 -0.58 -11.43
CA ARG A 71 9.11 -0.60 -12.74
C ARG A 71 10.18 -1.68 -12.79
N ARG A 72 11.06 -1.74 -11.77
CA ARG A 72 12.10 -2.76 -11.66
C ARG A 72 11.53 -4.18 -11.66
N ASP A 73 10.45 -4.43 -10.92
CA ASP A 73 9.85 -5.76 -10.87
C ASP A 73 9.17 -6.14 -12.20
N ARG A 74 8.51 -5.19 -12.87
CA ARG A 74 7.94 -5.41 -14.21
C ARG A 74 9.01 -5.67 -15.26
N GLU A 75 10.13 -4.95 -15.22
CA GLU A 75 11.28 -5.16 -16.11
C GLU A 75 11.88 -6.55 -15.91
N ARG A 76 12.01 -7.01 -14.66
CA ARG A 76 12.51 -8.36 -14.34
C ARG A 76 11.59 -9.49 -14.81
N ARG A 77 10.30 -9.21 -14.96
CA ARG A 77 9.26 -10.20 -15.29
C ARG A 77 8.77 -10.15 -16.73
N ARG A 78 9.32 -9.24 -17.54
CA ARG A 78 9.17 -9.27 -19.01
C ARG A 78 9.97 -10.42 -19.58
#